data_AF-A0A8J4WCJ5-F1
#
_entry.id   AF-A0A8J4WCJ5-F1
#
_cell.length_a   1.000
_cell.length_b   1.000
_cell.length_c   1.000
_cell.angle_alpha   90.00
_cell.angle_beta   90.00
_cell.angle_gamma   90.00
#
_symmetry.space_group_name_H-M   'P 1'
#
loop_
_entity.id
_entity.type
_entity.pdbx_description
1 polymer ?
#
loop_
_entity_poly.entity_id
_entity_poly.type
_entity_poly.pdbx_seq_one_letter_code
_entity_poly.pdbx_strand_id
1 'polypeptide(L)'
;MFRNQYDHDVTIWSPQGRIHQIEYAMEAVKQGSAAIALKNQDHAIIVALKRAPSELSSYQEKIITIDDHVGVAIAGLTADGRMLSRMMRRECAENRWAYDESLPISRLLSVISLKMQIPTQRYGNRPYGAGMLVAGYDSLGPHVYYLVSLWFHVSGTFIL
;
A
#
# COMPACT_ATOMS: atom_id res chain seq x y z
N MET A 1 -12.18 13.97 -30.45
CA MET A 1 -11.68 13.42 -29.17
C MET A 1 -12.15 14.37 -28.08
N PHE A 2 -13.10 13.97 -27.22
CA PHE A 2 -13.55 14.83 -26.12
C PHE A 2 -12.36 15.04 -25.19
N ARG A 3 -11.90 16.29 -25.00
CA ARG A 3 -10.96 16.63 -23.93
C ARG A 3 -11.68 16.37 -22.62
N ASN A 4 -11.22 15.38 -21.87
CA ASN A 4 -11.79 15.08 -20.57
C ASN A 4 -11.40 16.21 -19.61
N GLN A 5 -12.35 17.08 -19.25
CA GLN A 5 -12.05 18.30 -18.50
C GLN A 5 -11.81 18.03 -17.00
N TYR A 6 -12.14 16.83 -16.54
CA TYR A 6 -12.20 16.46 -15.11
C TYR A 6 -11.10 15.49 -14.67
N ASP A 7 -10.13 15.19 -15.52
CA ASP A 7 -9.09 14.20 -15.21
C ASP A 7 -7.68 14.77 -15.10
N HIS A 8 -7.51 16.09 -15.11
CA HIS A 8 -6.20 16.71 -15.03
C HIS A 8 -5.61 16.74 -13.60
N ASP A 9 -6.45 16.83 -12.57
CA ASP A 9 -6.02 17.00 -11.18
C ASP A 9 -6.85 16.18 -10.19
N VAL A 10 -6.24 15.85 -9.05
CA VAL A 10 -6.87 15.09 -7.95
C VAL A 10 -7.99 15.86 -7.23
N THR A 11 -7.99 17.19 -7.32
CA THR A 11 -8.96 18.06 -6.65
C THR A 11 -10.24 18.28 -7.47
N ILE A 12 -10.29 17.76 -8.70
CA ILE A 12 -11.42 17.95 -9.61
C ILE A 12 -12.32 16.72 -9.53
N TRP A 13 -13.57 16.95 -9.12
CA TRP A 13 -14.61 15.93 -9.15
C TRP A 13 -15.29 15.90 -10.52
N SER A 14 -15.53 14.71 -11.04
CA SER A 14 -16.37 14.54 -12.21
C SER A 14 -17.85 14.79 -11.87
N PRO A 15 -18.71 15.09 -12.87
CA PRO A 15 -20.15 15.19 -12.65
C PRO A 15 -20.80 13.93 -12.07
N GLN A 16 -20.12 12.78 -12.15
CA GLN A 16 -20.57 11.50 -11.58
C GLN A 16 -20.04 11.27 -10.15
N GLY A 17 -19.37 12.26 -9.54
CA GLY A 17 -18.81 12.12 -8.19
C GLY A 17 -17.58 11.22 -8.13
N ARG A 18 -16.75 11.21 -9.18
CA ARG A 18 -15.52 10.39 -9.26
C ARG A 18 -14.28 11.28 -9.31
N ILE A 19 -13.16 10.79 -8.78
CA ILE A 19 -11.85 11.42 -8.94
C ILE A 19 -11.00 10.53 -9.86
N HIS A 20 -10.94 10.89 -11.15
CA HIS A 20 -10.31 10.06 -12.18
C HIS A 20 -8.82 9.81 -11.92
N GLN A 21 -8.08 10.79 -11.39
CA GLN A 21 -6.67 10.61 -11.04
C GLN A 21 -6.43 9.48 -10.03
N ILE A 22 -7.35 9.26 -9.10
CA ILE A 22 -7.22 8.14 -8.15
C ILE A 22 -7.52 6.80 -8.84
N GLU A 23 -8.51 6.78 -9.74
CA GLU A 23 -8.84 5.58 -10.51
C GLU A 23 -7.70 5.14 -11.42
N TYR A 24 -7.01 6.10 -12.04
CA TYR A 24 -5.81 5.83 -12.83
C TYR A 24 -4.68 5.29 -11.97
N ALA A 25 -4.49 5.83 -10.76
CA ALA A 25 -3.52 5.30 -9.81
C ALA A 25 -3.86 3.86 -9.37
N MET A 26 -5.14 3.53 -9.19
CA MET A 26 -5.58 2.15 -8.92
C MET A 26 -5.33 1.23 -10.09
N GLU A 27 -5.49 1.69 -11.33
CA GLU A 27 -5.19 0.89 -12.52
C GLU A 27 -3.69 0.56 -12.62
N ALA A 28 -2.81 1.48 -12.21
CA ALA A 28 -1.38 1.22 -12.12
C ALA A 28 -1.05 0.07 -11.14
N VAL A 29 -1.83 -0.10 -10.06
CA VAL A 29 -1.65 -1.21 -9.12
C VAL A 29 -1.94 -2.56 -9.80
N LYS A 30 -3.00 -2.63 -10.61
CA LYS A 30 -3.38 -3.84 -11.36
C LYS A 30 -2.36 -4.26 -12.42
N GLN A 31 -1.52 -3.33 -12.88
CA GLN A 31 -0.42 -3.65 -13.79
C GLN A 31 0.78 -4.29 -13.08
N GLY A 32 0.82 -4.24 -11.74
CA GLY A 32 1.79 -4.97 -10.94
C GLY A 32 1.66 -6.49 -11.14
N SER A 33 2.74 -7.23 -10.91
CA SER A 33 2.60 -8.69 -10.81
C SER A 33 1.74 -9.07 -9.61
N ALA A 34 1.18 -10.27 -9.62
CA ALA A 34 0.27 -10.70 -8.56
C ALA A 34 0.95 -10.83 -7.18
N ALA A 35 0.18 -10.60 -6.12
CA ALA A 35 0.56 -10.93 -4.75
C ALA A 35 -0.68 -11.36 -3.95
N ILE A 36 -0.49 -12.27 -3.00
CA ILE A 36 -1.57 -12.81 -2.17
C ILE A 36 -1.15 -12.68 -0.71
N ALA A 37 -2.09 -12.28 0.14
CA ALA A 37 -1.92 -12.32 1.58
C ALA A 37 -3.09 -13.05 2.22
N LEU A 38 -2.77 -13.95 3.15
CA LEU A 38 -3.72 -14.78 3.86
C LEU A 38 -3.29 -14.96 5.31
N LYS A 39 -4.26 -15.14 6.20
CA LYS A 39 -4.00 -15.46 7.60
C LYS A 39 -4.84 -16.64 8.07
N ASN A 40 -4.32 -17.36 9.04
CA ASN A 40 -5.11 -18.24 9.89
C ASN A 40 -5.15 -17.64 11.31
N GLN A 41 -5.42 -18.45 12.34
CA GLN A 41 -5.47 -18.00 13.73
C GLN A 41 -4.10 -17.64 14.29
N ASP A 42 -3.02 -18.19 13.73
CA ASP A 42 -1.68 -18.14 14.32
C ASP A 42 -0.65 -17.41 13.44
N HIS A 43 -0.89 -17.32 12.13
CA HIS A 43 0.07 -16.86 11.14
C HIS A 43 -0.57 -15.95 10.09
N ALA A 44 0.20 -14.97 9.63
CA ALA A 44 -0.09 -14.16 8.45
C ALA A 44 1.03 -14.38 7.42
N ILE A 45 0.65 -14.68 6.18
CA ILE A 45 1.58 -15.05 5.10
C ILE A 45 1.35 -14.14 3.91
N ILE A 46 2.45 -13.74 3.27
CA ILE A 46 2.46 -13.05 1.97
C ILE A 46 3.19 -13.93 0.96
N VAL A 47 2.58 -14.10 -0.21
CA VAL A 47 3.19 -14.74 -1.37
C VAL A 47 3.16 -13.75 -2.53
N ALA A 48 4.30 -13.48 -3.16
CA ALA A 48 4.39 -12.52 -4.25
C ALA A 48 5.06 -13.14 -5.47
N LEU A 49 4.42 -13.00 -6.64
CA LEU A 49 5.02 -13.39 -7.91
C LEU A 49 6.05 -12.32 -8.33
N LYS A 50 7.33 -12.67 -8.33
CA LYS A 50 8.37 -11.79 -8.87
C LYS A 50 8.45 -11.94 -10.39
N ARG A 51 8.62 -10.83 -11.11
CA ARG A 51 8.88 -10.82 -12.56
C ARG A 51 10.26 -10.23 -12.81
N ALA A 52 10.97 -10.80 -13.77
CA ALA A 52 12.18 -10.23 -14.34
C ALA A 52 11.85 -9.65 -15.73
N PRO A 53 12.41 -8.50 -16.11
CA PRO A 53 12.17 -7.92 -17.44
C PRO A 53 12.84 -8.72 -18.57
N SER A 54 13.89 -9.47 -18.25
CA SER A 54 14.58 -10.39 -19.17
C SER A 54 15.25 -11.52 -18.38
N GLU A 55 15.66 -12.58 -19.07
CA GLU A 55 16.35 -13.73 -18.46
C GLU A 55 17.69 -13.37 -17.81
N LEU A 56 18.33 -12.30 -18.28
CA LEU A 56 19.59 -11.79 -17.74
C LEU A 56 19.39 -10.83 -16.57
N SER A 57 18.15 -10.48 -16.23
CA SER A 57 17.83 -9.54 -15.17
C SER A 57 17.48 -10.25 -13.87
N SER A 58 17.82 -9.62 -12.75
CA SER A 58 17.36 -10.10 -11.45
C SER A 58 15.87 -9.82 -11.24
N TYR A 59 15.26 -10.63 -10.41
CA TYR A 59 13.88 -10.42 -10.01
C TYR A 59 13.74 -9.16 -9.15
N GLN A 60 12.75 -8.32 -9.48
CA GLN A 60 12.39 -7.19 -8.65
C GLN A 60 11.89 -7.68 -7.28
N GLU A 61 12.53 -7.22 -6.19
CA GLU A 61 12.02 -7.47 -4.84
C GLU A 61 10.64 -6.84 -4.63
N LYS A 62 9.70 -7.68 -4.17
CA LYS A 62 8.31 -7.27 -3.91
C LYS A 62 7.95 -7.26 -2.44
N ILE A 63 8.55 -8.15 -1.66
CA ILE A 63 8.31 -8.27 -0.22
C ILE A 63 9.38 -7.45 0.50
N ILE A 64 8.95 -6.56 1.38
CA ILE A 64 9.82 -5.70 2.16
C ILE A 64 9.48 -5.90 3.63
N THR A 65 10.49 -6.23 4.44
CA THR A 65 10.36 -6.25 5.91
C THR A 65 10.28 -4.82 6.43
N ILE A 66 9.25 -4.52 7.22
CA ILE A 66 9.05 -3.20 7.82
C ILE A 66 9.58 -3.19 9.26
N ASP A 67 9.21 -4.20 10.04
CA ASP A 67 9.70 -4.41 11.40
C ASP A 67 9.71 -5.92 11.67
N ASP A 68 10.20 -6.35 12.83
CA ASP A 68 10.27 -7.77 13.21
C ASP A 68 8.91 -8.47 13.13
N HIS A 69 7.82 -7.72 13.36
CA HIS A 69 6.44 -8.22 13.38
C HIS A 69 5.62 -7.81 12.15
N VAL A 70 6.20 -7.13 11.14
CA VAL A 70 5.46 -6.61 9.97
C VAL A 70 6.24 -6.76 8.67
N GLY A 71 5.59 -7.34 7.66
CA GLY A 71 6.06 -7.40 6.28
C GLY A 71 5.02 -6.88 5.29
N VAL A 72 5.49 -6.38 4.14
CA VAL A 72 4.60 -5.86 3.10
C VAL A 72 4.98 -6.38 1.72
N ALA A 73 3.99 -6.66 0.85
CA ALA A 73 4.19 -6.83 -0.58
C ALA A 73 3.69 -5.60 -1.34
N ILE A 74 4.46 -5.14 -2.33
CA ILE A 74 4.11 -4.00 -3.17
C ILE A 74 3.58 -4.46 -4.54
N ALA A 75 2.55 -3.79 -5.05
CA ALA A 75 2.13 -3.84 -6.45
C ALA A 75 1.98 -2.40 -7.01
N GLY A 76 2.18 -2.23 -8.31
CA GLY A 76 2.21 -0.92 -8.97
C GLY A 76 3.58 -0.27 -8.97
N LEU A 77 3.64 1.06 -8.77
CA LEU A 77 4.87 1.85 -8.82
C LEU A 77 5.81 1.54 -7.65
N THR A 78 6.89 0.80 -7.93
CA THR A 78 7.91 0.41 -6.93
C THR A 78 8.50 1.60 -6.16
N ALA A 79 8.66 2.75 -6.80
CA ALA A 79 9.19 3.96 -6.16
C ALA A 79 8.28 4.46 -5.03
N ASP A 80 6.97 4.51 -5.27
CA ASP A 80 5.98 4.90 -4.27
C ASP A 80 5.90 3.86 -3.14
N GLY A 81 5.89 2.57 -3.48
CA GLY A 81 5.88 1.49 -2.48
C GLY A 81 7.11 1.50 -1.56
N ARG A 82 8.31 1.80 -2.11
CA ARG A 82 9.53 1.98 -1.31
C ARG A 82 9.45 3.20 -0.41
N MET A 83 8.84 4.29 -0.88
CA MET A 83 8.65 5.47 -0.05
C MET A 83 7.70 5.19 1.11
N LEU A 84 6.56 4.55 0.85
CA LEU A 84 5.61 4.12 1.88
C LEU A 84 6.26 3.16 2.88
N SER A 85 7.04 2.18 2.40
CA SER A 85 7.79 1.26 3.26
C SER A 85 8.78 1.98 4.18
N ARG A 86 9.45 3.02 3.68
CA ARG A 86 10.34 3.85 4.52
C ARG A 86 9.56 4.65 5.56
N MET A 87 8.39 5.19 5.22
CA MET A 87 7.52 5.85 6.18
C MET A 87 7.07 4.87 7.27
N MET A 88 6.64 3.66 6.89
CA MET A 88 6.23 2.62 7.83
C MET A 88 7.35 2.22 8.81
N ARG A 89 8.57 2.00 8.30
CA ARG A 89 9.75 1.72 9.13
C ARG A 89 10.01 2.81 10.16
N ARG A 90 9.87 4.07 9.75
CA ARG A 90 10.03 5.20 10.66
C ARG A 90 8.97 5.20 11.76
N GLU A 91 7.70 5.01 11.43
CA GLU A 91 6.64 4.96 12.44
C GLU A 91 6.86 3.81 13.45
N CYS A 92 7.28 2.63 12.99
CA CYS A 92 7.60 1.51 13.88
C CYS A 92 8.79 1.83 14.80
N ALA A 93 9.88 2.38 14.24
CA ALA A 93 11.06 2.75 15.01
C ALA A 93 10.77 3.85 16.04
N GLU A 94 9.98 4.86 15.67
CA GLU A 94 9.54 5.93 16.58
C GLU A 94 8.68 5.37 17.73
N ASN A 95 7.76 4.45 17.45
CA ASN A 95 6.96 3.81 18.50
C ASN A 95 7.83 2.97 19.44
N ARG A 96 8.74 2.16 18.90
CA ARG A 96 9.65 1.35 19.71
C ARG A 96 10.57 2.23 20.55
N TRP A 97 11.07 3.33 20.00
CA TRP A 97 11.90 4.28 20.74
C TRP A 97 11.13 4.98 21.88
N ALA A 98 9.86 5.36 21.64
CA ALA A 98 9.07 6.11 22.62
C ALA A 98 8.45 5.23 23.72
N TYR A 99 8.06 3.99 23.38
CA TYR A 99 7.24 3.14 24.25
C TYR A 99 7.85 1.76 24.54
N ASP A 100 8.98 1.41 23.92
CA ASP A 100 9.62 0.08 24.00
C ASP A 100 8.68 -1.09 23.61
N GLU A 101 7.71 -0.79 22.73
CA GLU A 101 6.72 -1.75 22.27
C GLU A 101 6.61 -1.75 20.73
N SER A 102 6.25 -2.91 20.17
CA SER A 102 5.91 -3.05 18.76
C SER A 102 4.62 -2.29 18.44
N LEU A 103 4.65 -1.49 17.36
CA LEU A 103 3.49 -0.70 16.93
C LEU A 103 2.35 -1.62 16.44
N PRO A 104 1.12 -1.54 17.01
CA PRO A 104 0.00 -2.34 16.53
C PRO A 104 -0.32 -2.10 15.04
N ILE A 105 -0.67 -3.17 14.32
CA ILE A 105 -0.77 -3.11 12.84
C ILE A 105 -1.86 -2.13 12.40
N SER A 106 -2.99 -2.13 13.08
CA SER A 106 -4.11 -1.20 12.82
C SER A 106 -3.71 0.25 12.99
N ARG A 107 -2.87 0.56 13.99
CA ARG A 107 -2.38 1.93 14.25
C ARG A 107 -1.38 2.36 13.18
N LEU A 108 -0.44 1.49 12.82
CA LEU A 108 0.49 1.74 11.72
C LEU A 108 -0.26 2.07 10.42
N LEU A 109 -1.24 1.24 10.05
CA LEU A 109 -2.01 1.43 8.82
C LEU A 109 -2.88 2.68 8.86
N SER A 110 -3.45 3.02 10.02
CA SER A 110 -4.17 4.27 10.20
C SER A 110 -3.29 5.48 9.87
N VAL A 111 -2.09 5.56 10.45
CA VAL A 111 -1.15 6.66 10.20
C VAL A 111 -0.73 6.73 8.73
N ILE A 112 -0.43 5.59 8.11
CA ILE A 112 0.00 5.55 6.70
C ILE A 112 -1.16 5.90 5.77
N SER A 113 -2.37 5.43 6.05
CA SER A 113 -3.56 5.77 5.24
C SER A 113 -3.85 7.27 5.24
N LEU A 114 -3.68 7.94 6.39
CA LEU A 114 -3.75 9.40 6.52
C LEU A 114 -2.68 10.08 5.65
N LYS A 115 -1.44 9.58 5.66
CA LYS A 115 -0.36 10.11 4.78
C LYS A 115 -0.66 9.88 3.30
N MET A 116 -1.28 8.75 2.94
CA MET A 116 -1.70 8.42 1.58
C MET A 116 -2.85 9.30 1.09
N GLN A 117 -3.71 9.75 1.99
CA GLN A 117 -4.87 10.56 1.65
C GLN A 117 -4.48 12.01 1.33
N ILE A 118 -3.49 12.59 2.01
CA ILE A 118 -3.09 14.00 1.81
C ILE A 118 -2.88 14.38 0.33
N PRO A 119 -2.10 13.65 -0.48
CA PRO A 119 -1.89 14.01 -1.88
C PRO A 119 -3.12 13.82 -2.77
N THR A 120 -4.19 13.18 -2.29
CA THR A 120 -5.45 13.05 -3.05
C THR A 120 -6.34 14.28 -2.94
N GLN A 121 -6.05 15.19 -1.99
CA GLN A 121 -6.87 16.38 -1.74
C GLN A 121 -6.12 17.70 -1.97
N ARG A 122 -4.86 17.63 -2.38
CA ARG A 122 -4.02 18.81 -2.60
C ARG A 122 -3.72 18.98 -4.08
N TYR A 123 -4.04 20.15 -4.61
CA TYR A 123 -3.76 20.51 -6.01
C TYR A 123 -2.26 20.37 -6.34
N GLY A 124 -1.95 19.93 -7.56
CA GLY A 124 -0.57 19.71 -8.03
C GLY A 124 0.13 18.47 -7.47
N ASN A 125 -0.51 17.73 -6.55
CA ASN A 125 -0.04 16.42 -6.13
C ASN A 125 -0.72 15.30 -6.93
N ARG A 126 -0.08 14.13 -6.91
CA ARG A 126 -0.64 12.89 -7.48
C ARG A 126 -0.85 11.85 -6.38
N PRO A 127 -1.86 10.96 -6.50
CA PRO A 127 -2.02 9.84 -5.58
C PRO A 127 -0.82 8.89 -5.69
N TYR A 128 -0.65 8.06 -4.67
CA TYR A 128 0.31 6.96 -4.75
C TYR A 128 -0.15 5.94 -5.79
N GLY A 129 0.73 5.60 -6.72
CA GLY A 129 0.46 4.57 -7.75
C GLY A 129 0.86 3.18 -7.29
N ALA A 130 0.87 2.93 -5.97
CA ALA A 130 1.25 1.66 -5.38
C ALA A 130 0.17 1.16 -4.42
N GLY A 131 -0.12 -0.14 -4.51
CA GLY A 131 -0.91 -0.89 -3.54
C GLY A 131 0.02 -1.76 -2.70
N MET A 132 -0.36 -2.00 -1.45
CA MET A 132 0.42 -2.82 -0.53
C MET A 132 -0.46 -3.87 0.14
N LEU A 133 0.00 -5.11 0.16
CA LEU A 133 -0.51 -6.12 1.09
C LEU A 133 0.36 -6.10 2.32
N VAL A 134 -0.25 -5.96 3.49
CA VAL A 134 0.45 -5.89 4.77
C VAL A 134 0.08 -7.13 5.56
N ALA A 135 1.09 -7.86 6.02
CA ALA A 135 0.95 -8.95 6.96
C ALA A 135 1.76 -8.61 8.20
N GLY A 136 1.15 -8.79 9.36
CA GLY A 136 1.85 -8.60 10.62
C GLY A 136 1.22 -9.38 11.73
N TYR A 137 1.87 -9.37 12.88
CA TYR A 137 1.43 -10.05 14.08
C TYR A 137 1.54 -9.08 15.25
N ASP A 138 0.47 -8.90 16.01
CA ASP A 138 0.49 -8.09 17.24
C ASP A 138 -0.21 -8.84 18.38
N SER A 139 -0.48 -8.16 19.50
CA SER A 139 -1.13 -8.75 20.67
C SER A 139 -2.52 -9.32 20.40
N LEU A 140 -3.18 -8.93 19.31
CA LEU A 140 -4.47 -9.46 18.85
C LEU A 140 -4.31 -10.63 17.86
N GLY A 141 -3.07 -11.07 17.60
CA GLY A 141 -2.73 -12.16 16.71
C GLY A 141 -2.34 -11.72 15.30
N PRO A 142 -2.49 -12.59 14.28
CA PRO A 142 -2.10 -12.30 12.91
C PRO A 142 -3.09 -11.38 12.22
N HIS A 143 -2.56 -10.50 11.38
CA HIS A 143 -3.31 -9.54 10.60
C HIS A 143 -2.89 -9.53 9.14
N VAL A 144 -3.87 -9.37 8.26
CA VAL A 144 -3.66 -9.15 6.84
C VAL A 144 -4.56 -8.00 6.40
N TYR A 145 -3.96 -7.02 5.73
CA TYR A 145 -4.63 -5.84 5.23
C TYR A 145 -4.21 -5.54 3.80
N TYR A 146 -5.13 -4.91 3.06
CA TYR A 146 -4.85 -4.32 1.77
C TYR A 146 -4.89 -2.79 1.88
N LEU A 147 -3.86 -2.12 1.38
CA LEU A 147 -3.68 -0.68 1.45
C LEU A 147 -3.55 -0.09 0.03
N VAL A 148 -4.39 0.88 -0.30
CA VAL A 148 -4.39 1.61 -1.58
C VAL A 148 -4.79 3.07 -1.36
N SER A 149 -4.55 3.92 -2.36
CA SER A 149 -4.71 5.39 -2.33
C SER A 149 -6.13 5.91 -2.10
N LEU A 150 -7.12 5.03 -1.99
CA LEU A 150 -8.45 5.32 -1.47
C LEU A 150 -8.77 4.23 -0.44
N TRP A 151 -9.11 4.67 0.77
CA TRP A 151 -9.48 3.85 1.92
C TRP A 151 -10.24 2.54 1.60
N PHE A 152 -9.82 1.42 2.22
CA PHE A 152 -10.68 0.49 2.97
C PHE A 152 -9.77 -0.49 3.75
N HIS A 153 -9.81 -0.43 5.09
CA HIS A 153 -9.31 -1.51 5.93
C HIS A 153 -10.31 -2.66 5.84
N VAL A 154 -9.97 -3.69 5.09
CA VAL A 154 -10.70 -4.96 5.17
C VAL A 154 -9.74 -5.94 5.81
N SER A 155 -10.16 -6.61 6.87
CA SER A 155 -9.46 -7.80 7.36
C SER A 155 -9.97 -8.99 6.56
N GLY A 156 -9.09 -9.76 5.92
CA GLY A 156 -9.50 -10.89 5.10
C GLY A 156 -8.37 -11.46 4.24
N THR A 157 -8.74 -12.34 3.31
CA THR A 157 -7.85 -12.81 2.25
C THR A 157 -7.88 -11.80 1.10
N PHE A 158 -6.71 -11.36 0.63
CA PHE A 158 -6.62 -10.41 -0.47
C PHE A 158 -5.70 -10.91 -1.56
N ILE A 159 -6.10 -10.62 -2.80
CA ILE A 159 -5.34 -10.86 -4.00
C ILE A 159 -5.16 -9.51 -4.68
N LEU A 160 -3.90 -9.18 -4.95
CA LEU A 160 -3.46 -8.06 -5.79
C LEU A 160 -3.10 -8.57 -7.18
#